data_AF-A0A1Q3Y693-F1
#
_entry.id   AF-A0A1Q3Y693-F1
#
_cell.length_a   1.000
_cell.length_b   1.000
_cell.length_c   1.000
_cell.angle_alpha   90.00
_cell.angle_beta   90.00
_cell.angle_gamma   90.00
#
_symmetry.space_group_name_H-M   'P 1'
#
loop_
_entity.id
_entity.type
_entity.pdbx_description
1 polymer ?
#
loop_
_entity_poly.entity_id
_entity_poly.type
_entity_poly.pdbx_seq_one_letter_code
_entity_poly.pdbx_strand_id
1 'polypeptide(L)'
;MTELQNIDTQADYREAIAKLGGYMSALAGEQQVATELDAKRTARDSKPQNEAGDPIALADELLSGNAVPDDLGKRIVDTARRIATLRRAIEHQRAEVTRIRGEHSHRVCRAAAEEHAALVARVIKAVEELHAANCAEVQYREAIEQAGYSTGHLPAMAFLPRGENYFDTSDPDGGYAPAWLREASAYVDSKQLPIDVAEQSAHIAARRTRDAAVKALSAG
;
A
#
# COMPACT_ATOMS: atom_id res chain seq x y z
N MET A 1 -13.65 22.60 -5.73
CA MET A 1 -12.77 21.64 -6.41
C MET A 1 -11.34 22.13 -6.34
N THR A 2 -10.57 21.62 -5.39
CA THR A 2 -9.13 21.81 -5.33
C THR A 2 -8.51 21.09 -6.54
N GLU A 3 -7.74 21.79 -7.37
CA GLU A 3 -7.02 21.14 -8.47
C GLU A 3 -6.05 20.11 -7.90
N LEU A 4 -6.26 18.84 -8.24
CA LEU A 4 -5.38 17.73 -7.85
C LEU A 4 -4.05 17.89 -8.59
N GLN A 5 -3.03 18.30 -7.87
CA GLN A 5 -1.68 18.34 -8.40
C GLN A 5 -1.10 16.92 -8.48
N ASN A 6 -0.39 16.62 -9.57
CA ASN A 6 0.33 15.36 -9.70
C ASN A 6 1.40 15.26 -8.60
N ILE A 7 1.50 14.11 -7.92
CA ILE A 7 2.49 13.86 -6.87
C ILE A 7 3.93 14.10 -7.34
N ASP A 8 4.23 13.92 -8.64
CA ASP A 8 5.55 14.19 -9.22
C ASP A 8 5.95 15.69 -9.18
N THR A 9 4.98 16.57 -8.97
CA THR A 9 5.22 18.01 -8.77
C THR A 9 5.73 18.32 -7.36
N GLN A 10 5.51 17.42 -6.39
CA GLN A 10 5.99 17.56 -5.02
C GLN A 10 7.51 17.33 -4.96
N ALA A 11 8.23 18.31 -4.42
CA ALA A 11 9.69 18.34 -4.47
C ALA A 11 10.33 17.20 -3.66
N ASP A 12 9.77 16.92 -2.48
CA ASP A 12 10.21 15.84 -1.57
C ASP A 12 10.00 14.45 -2.18
N TYR A 13 8.85 14.20 -2.82
CA TYR A 13 8.58 12.95 -3.53
C TYR A 13 9.52 12.76 -4.71
N ARG A 14 9.74 13.82 -5.51
CA ARG A 14 10.67 13.78 -6.65
C ARG A 14 12.10 13.50 -6.21
N GLU A 15 12.56 14.15 -5.14
CA GLU A 15 13.89 13.92 -4.56
C GLU A 15 14.02 12.46 -4.08
N ALA A 16 13.02 11.94 -3.38
CA ALA A 16 13.02 10.58 -2.89
C ALA A 16 13.04 9.53 -4.03
N ILE A 17 12.33 9.78 -5.12
CA ILE A 17 12.35 8.94 -6.34
C ILE A 17 13.69 9.05 -7.06
N ALA A 18 14.26 10.24 -7.19
CA ALA A 18 15.58 10.45 -7.79
C ALA A 18 16.68 9.71 -7.03
N LYS A 19 16.64 9.77 -5.68
CA LYS A 19 17.55 9.05 -4.80
C LYS A 19 17.42 7.54 -4.93
N LEU A 20 16.19 7.03 -5.03
CA LEU A 20 15.92 5.62 -5.32
C LEU A 20 16.51 5.19 -6.68
N GLY A 21 16.30 6.01 -7.72
CA GLY A 21 16.86 5.79 -9.05
C GLY A 21 18.40 5.75 -9.03
N GLY A 22 19.03 6.64 -8.25
CA GLY A 22 20.48 6.64 -8.03
C GLY A 22 20.99 5.34 -7.40
N TYR A 23 20.32 4.84 -6.35
CA TYR A 23 20.69 3.56 -5.74
C TYR A 23 20.48 2.36 -6.66
N MET A 24 19.42 2.34 -7.46
CA MET A 24 19.17 1.28 -8.44
C MET A 24 20.22 1.27 -9.55
N SER A 25 20.63 2.45 -10.04
CA SER A 25 21.70 2.57 -11.03
C SER A 25 23.05 2.13 -10.45
N ALA A 26 23.37 2.55 -9.23
CA ALA A 26 24.59 2.11 -8.53
C ALA A 26 24.62 0.58 -8.30
N LEU A 27 23.48 -0.02 -7.95
CA LEU A 27 23.35 -1.47 -7.79
C LEU A 27 23.61 -2.19 -9.11
N ALA A 28 23.03 -1.71 -10.22
CA ALA A 28 23.26 -2.30 -11.53
C ALA A 28 24.74 -2.24 -11.94
N GLY A 29 25.41 -1.11 -11.66
CA GLY A 29 26.86 -0.97 -11.88
C GLY A 29 27.70 -1.96 -11.06
N GLU A 30 27.43 -2.09 -9.76
CA GLU A 30 28.15 -3.04 -8.90
C GLU A 30 27.85 -4.51 -9.26
N GLN A 31 26.64 -4.82 -9.75
CA GLN A 31 26.31 -6.14 -10.28
C GLN A 31 27.10 -6.48 -11.55
N GLN A 32 27.28 -5.52 -12.46
CA GLN A 32 28.13 -5.70 -13.63
C GLN A 32 29.59 -5.97 -13.22
N VAL A 33 30.12 -5.21 -12.27
CA VAL A 33 31.47 -5.44 -11.73
C VAL A 33 31.59 -6.82 -11.10
N ALA A 34 30.57 -7.29 -10.36
CA ALA A 34 30.56 -8.63 -9.81
C ALA A 34 30.62 -9.72 -10.89
N THR A 35 29.85 -9.57 -11.98
CA THR A 35 29.90 -10.49 -13.14
C THR A 35 31.28 -10.51 -13.79
N GLU A 36 31.91 -9.35 -13.95
CA GLU A 36 33.27 -9.25 -14.51
C GLU A 36 34.34 -9.89 -13.60
N LEU A 37 34.21 -9.74 -12.28
CA LEU A 37 35.11 -10.36 -11.31
C LEU A 37 34.93 -11.89 -11.27
N ASP A 38 33.70 -12.38 -11.39
CA ASP A 38 33.40 -13.82 -11.45
C ASP A 38 33.92 -14.46 -12.75
N ALA A 39 33.81 -13.74 -13.88
CA ALA A 39 34.43 -14.14 -15.14
C ALA A 39 35.98 -14.23 -15.02
N LYS A 40 36.61 -13.29 -14.31
CA LYS A 40 38.06 -13.32 -14.04
C LYS A 40 38.45 -14.47 -13.12
N ARG A 41 37.63 -14.78 -12.11
CA ARG A 41 37.84 -15.92 -11.21
C ARG A 41 37.76 -17.23 -11.98
N THR A 42 36.70 -17.45 -12.75
CA THR A 42 36.53 -18.65 -13.58
C THR A 42 37.64 -18.80 -14.62
N ALA A 43 38.13 -17.72 -15.21
CA ALA A 43 39.29 -17.73 -16.10
C ALA A 43 40.62 -18.09 -15.39
N ARG A 44 40.80 -17.69 -14.12
CA ARG A 44 41.94 -18.09 -13.28
C ARG A 44 41.86 -19.57 -12.92
N ASP A 45 40.68 -20.04 -12.53
CA ASP A 45 40.42 -21.41 -12.08
C ASP A 45 40.45 -22.43 -13.24
N SER A 46 40.17 -21.98 -14.48
CA SER A 46 40.22 -22.80 -15.70
C SER A 46 41.59 -22.84 -16.39
N LYS A 47 42.58 -22.05 -15.93
CA LYS A 47 43.97 -22.27 -16.34
C LYS A 47 44.42 -23.62 -15.79
N PRO A 48 44.87 -24.56 -16.64
CA PRO A 48 45.27 -25.87 -16.18
C PRO A 48 46.43 -25.75 -15.17
N GLN A 49 46.35 -26.52 -14.09
CA GLN A 49 47.43 -26.81 -13.12
C GLN A 49 48.71 -27.40 -13.76
N ASN A 50 48.82 -27.44 -15.08
CA ASN A 50 50.01 -27.89 -15.80
C ASN A 50 51.08 -26.80 -15.96
N GLU A 51 50.79 -25.56 -15.53
CA GLU A 51 51.79 -24.52 -15.24
C GLU A 51 51.94 -24.31 -13.72
N ALA A 52 51.52 -25.28 -12.88
CA ALA A 52 52.02 -25.33 -11.52
C ALA A 52 53.53 -25.59 -11.63
N GLY A 53 54.31 -24.52 -11.53
CA GLY A 53 55.74 -24.62 -11.31
C GLY A 53 56.02 -25.63 -10.19
N ASP A 54 57.19 -26.27 -10.29
CA ASP A 54 57.71 -27.24 -9.32
C ASP A 54 57.22 -26.90 -7.89
N PRO A 55 56.53 -27.81 -7.17
CA PRO A 55 55.97 -27.53 -5.85
C PRO A 55 57.00 -26.97 -4.85
N ILE A 56 58.30 -27.19 -5.11
CA ILE A 56 59.42 -26.61 -4.38
C ILE A 56 59.57 -25.11 -4.66
N ALA A 57 59.42 -24.67 -5.91
CA ALA A 57 59.47 -23.25 -6.28
C ALA A 57 58.29 -22.45 -5.68
N LEU A 58 57.10 -23.06 -5.61
CA LEU A 58 55.95 -22.50 -4.91
C LEU A 58 56.18 -22.37 -3.40
N ALA A 59 56.85 -23.34 -2.78
CA ALA A 59 57.24 -23.28 -1.37
C ALA A 59 58.30 -22.20 -1.10
N ASP A 60 59.29 -22.05 -1.98
CA ASP A 60 60.33 -21.02 -1.90
C ASP A 60 59.76 -19.59 -2.13
N GLU A 61 58.78 -19.44 -3.02
CA GLU A 61 58.09 -18.16 -3.26
C GLU A 61 57.19 -17.74 -2.08
N LEU A 62 56.55 -18.72 -1.41
CA LEU A 62 55.80 -18.50 -0.17
C LEU A 62 56.71 -18.15 1.01
N LEU A 63 57.88 -18.79 1.13
CA LEU A 63 58.85 -18.56 2.19
C LEU A 63 59.67 -17.27 2.00
N SER A 64 59.89 -16.83 0.76
CA SER A 64 60.54 -15.56 0.44
C SER A 64 59.65 -14.32 0.60
N GLY A 65 58.36 -14.51 0.94
CA GLY A 65 57.42 -13.43 1.20
C GLY A 65 56.84 -12.77 -0.06
N ASN A 66 57.03 -13.38 -1.24
CA ASN A 66 56.56 -12.88 -2.54
C ASN A 66 55.14 -13.35 -2.91
N ALA A 67 54.40 -13.97 -1.97
CA ALA A 67 53.03 -14.39 -2.18
C ALA A 67 52.16 -13.21 -2.65
N VAL A 68 51.80 -13.20 -3.94
CA VAL A 68 50.95 -12.16 -4.54
C VAL A 68 49.65 -12.09 -3.74
N PRO A 69 49.31 -10.92 -3.14
CA PRO A 69 48.09 -10.79 -2.38
C PRO A 69 46.89 -11.14 -3.24
N ASP A 70 45.93 -11.91 -2.71
CA ASP A 70 44.68 -12.25 -3.40
C ASP A 70 43.75 -11.02 -3.47
N ASP A 71 44.16 -10.02 -4.26
CA ASP A 71 43.45 -8.78 -4.53
C ASP A 71 42.09 -9.05 -5.20
N LEU A 72 42.01 -10.12 -6.00
CA LEU A 72 40.76 -10.55 -6.64
C LEU A 72 39.73 -11.02 -5.60
N GLY A 73 40.13 -11.87 -4.65
CA GLY A 73 39.26 -12.32 -3.57
C GLY A 73 38.77 -11.17 -2.70
N LYS A 74 39.65 -10.23 -2.34
CA LYS A 74 39.27 -9.02 -1.58
C LYS A 74 38.27 -8.16 -2.35
N ARG A 75 38.49 -7.92 -3.64
CA ARG A 75 37.57 -7.16 -4.50
C ARG A 75 36.21 -7.82 -4.64
N ILE A 76 36.15 -9.15 -4.75
CA ILE A 76 34.88 -9.90 -4.79
C ILE A 76 34.09 -9.71 -3.48
N VAL A 77 34.75 -9.85 -2.33
CA VAL A 77 34.13 -9.66 -1.00
C VAL A 77 33.65 -8.23 -0.83
N ASP A 78 34.45 -7.24 -1.23
CA ASP A 78 34.10 -5.83 -1.14
C ASP A 78 32.91 -5.46 -2.05
N THR A 79 32.90 -5.93 -3.31
CA THR A 79 31.77 -5.74 -4.23
C THR A 79 30.49 -6.42 -3.71
N ALA A 80 30.59 -7.63 -3.16
CA ALA A 80 29.45 -8.31 -2.55
C ALA A 80 28.88 -7.52 -1.36
N ARG A 81 29.75 -6.95 -0.51
CA ARG A 81 29.35 -6.09 0.61
C ARG A 81 28.66 -4.81 0.13
N ARG A 82 29.15 -4.18 -0.94
CA ARG A 82 28.53 -3.00 -1.56
C ARG A 82 27.14 -3.32 -2.11
N ILE A 83 26.99 -4.42 -2.85
CA ILE A 83 25.70 -4.89 -3.36
C ILE A 83 24.70 -5.11 -2.22
N ALA A 84 25.11 -5.80 -1.15
CA ALA A 84 24.24 -6.04 0.00
C ALA A 84 23.81 -4.73 0.69
N THR A 85 24.72 -3.78 0.80
CA THR A 85 24.45 -2.45 1.39
C THR A 85 23.48 -1.65 0.52
N LEU A 86 23.69 -1.64 -0.80
CA LEU A 86 22.81 -0.96 -1.76
C LEU A 86 21.40 -1.56 -1.78
N ARG A 87 21.27 -2.89 -1.68
CA ARG A 87 19.95 -3.55 -1.57
C ARG A 87 19.18 -3.08 -0.33
N ARG A 88 19.83 -3.04 0.84
CA ARG A 88 19.21 -2.51 2.07
C ARG A 88 18.84 -1.04 1.92
N ALA A 89 19.72 -0.23 1.33
CA ALA A 89 19.44 1.18 1.09
C ALA A 89 18.22 1.38 0.16
N ILE A 90 18.08 0.55 -0.88
CA ILE A 90 16.92 0.55 -1.79
C ILE A 90 15.64 0.18 -1.03
N GLU A 91 15.67 -0.84 -0.18
CA GLU A 91 14.50 -1.23 0.63
C GLU A 91 14.06 -0.09 1.56
N HIS A 92 15.00 0.50 2.30
CA HIS A 92 14.72 1.65 3.14
C HIS A 92 14.18 2.84 2.34
N GLN A 93 14.78 3.14 1.17
CA GLN A 93 14.33 4.25 0.34
C GLN A 93 12.96 4.00 -0.29
N ARG A 94 12.60 2.75 -0.63
CA ARG A 94 11.24 2.39 -1.09
C ARG A 94 10.20 2.58 0.02
N ALA A 95 10.55 2.21 1.24
CA ALA A 95 9.69 2.47 2.40
C ALA A 95 9.48 3.97 2.59
N GLU A 96 10.54 4.77 2.43
CA GLU A 96 10.48 6.22 2.56
C GLU A 96 9.64 6.89 1.47
N VAL A 97 9.79 6.46 0.20
CA VAL A 97 8.92 6.92 -0.90
C VAL A 97 7.45 6.60 -0.61
N THR A 98 7.19 5.41 -0.06
CA THR A 98 5.83 4.99 0.31
C THR A 98 5.29 5.85 1.45
N ARG A 99 6.12 6.17 2.45
CA ARG A 99 5.79 7.07 3.56
C ARG A 99 5.41 8.47 3.06
N ILE A 100 6.28 9.09 2.26
CA ILE A 100 6.05 10.44 1.68
C ILE A 100 4.77 10.45 0.85
N ARG A 101 4.55 9.44 0.00
CA ARG A 101 3.32 9.30 -0.77
C ARG A 101 2.09 9.16 0.15
N GLY A 102 2.19 8.39 1.21
CA GLY A 102 1.15 8.23 2.22
C GLY A 102 0.77 9.57 2.85
N GLU A 103 1.76 10.38 3.24
CA GLU A 103 1.54 11.70 3.85
C GLU A 103 0.86 12.68 2.89
N HIS A 104 1.32 12.76 1.64
CA HIS A 104 0.66 13.59 0.63
C HIS A 104 -0.76 13.12 0.33
N SER A 105 -0.96 11.80 0.21
CA SER A 105 -2.29 11.22 -0.02
C SER A 105 -3.24 11.54 1.13
N HIS A 106 -2.77 11.42 2.37
CA HIS A 106 -3.55 11.75 3.55
C HIS A 106 -3.96 13.23 3.57
N ARG A 107 -3.03 14.15 3.29
CA ARG A 107 -3.32 15.59 3.23
C ARG A 107 -4.36 15.92 2.16
N VAL A 108 -4.22 15.36 0.96
CA VAL A 108 -5.16 15.57 -0.14
C VAL A 108 -6.54 15.01 0.20
N CYS A 109 -6.61 13.78 0.72
CA CYS A 109 -7.87 13.18 1.15
C CYS A 109 -8.54 13.97 2.28
N ARG A 110 -7.74 14.49 3.22
CA ARG A 110 -8.25 15.32 4.32
C ARG A 110 -8.82 16.64 3.81
N ALA A 111 -8.15 17.28 2.86
CA ALA A 111 -8.65 18.50 2.22
C ALA A 111 -9.91 18.25 1.39
N ALA A 112 -10.02 17.07 0.75
CA ALA A 112 -11.18 16.68 -0.05
C ALA A 112 -12.35 16.12 0.79
N ALA A 113 -12.16 15.88 2.10
CA ALA A 113 -13.14 15.19 2.94
C ALA A 113 -14.49 15.91 2.99
N GLU A 114 -14.51 17.25 2.95
CA GLU A 114 -15.76 18.01 2.99
C GLU A 114 -16.54 17.89 1.68
N GLU A 115 -15.86 18.06 0.54
CA GLU A 115 -16.48 17.90 -0.78
C GLU A 115 -16.95 16.45 -0.98
N HIS A 116 -16.16 15.47 -0.55
CA HIS A 116 -16.52 14.06 -0.62
C HIS A 116 -17.72 13.73 0.28
N ALA A 117 -17.77 14.24 1.52
CA ALA A 117 -18.93 14.07 2.39
C ALA A 117 -20.21 14.67 1.77
N ALA A 118 -20.11 15.83 1.10
CA ALA A 118 -21.24 16.40 0.38
C ALA A 118 -21.71 15.51 -0.79
N LEU A 119 -20.79 14.86 -1.51
CA LEU A 119 -21.12 13.89 -2.54
C LEU A 119 -21.81 12.65 -1.95
N VAL A 120 -21.28 12.09 -0.86
CA VAL A 120 -21.89 10.93 -0.18
C VAL A 120 -23.28 11.27 0.34
N ALA A 121 -23.49 12.46 0.92
CA ALA A 121 -24.80 12.91 1.35
C ALA A 121 -25.82 12.99 0.20
N ARG A 122 -25.37 13.31 -1.02
CA ARG A 122 -26.23 13.25 -2.22
C ARG A 122 -26.56 11.81 -2.61
N VAL A 123 -25.62 10.88 -2.46
CA VAL A 123 -25.87 9.45 -2.72
C VAL A 123 -26.91 8.91 -1.74
N ILE A 124 -26.81 9.24 -0.44
CA ILE A 124 -27.81 8.86 0.57
C ILE A 124 -29.21 9.28 0.13
N LYS A 125 -29.40 10.57 -0.19
CA LYS A 125 -30.71 11.09 -0.65
C LYS A 125 -31.22 10.38 -1.90
N ALA A 126 -30.34 10.05 -2.84
CA ALA A 126 -30.73 9.37 -4.07
C ALA A 126 -31.20 7.92 -3.80
N VAL A 127 -30.59 7.23 -2.84
CA VAL A 127 -31.02 5.88 -2.42
C VAL A 127 -32.38 5.94 -1.73
N GLU A 128 -32.59 6.90 -0.83
CA GLU A 128 -33.87 7.12 -0.14
C GLU A 128 -35.00 7.45 -1.14
N GLU A 129 -34.73 8.35 -2.10
CA GLU A 129 -35.69 8.71 -3.14
C GLU A 129 -36.03 7.53 -4.05
N LEU A 130 -35.03 6.72 -4.43
CA LEU A 130 -35.24 5.51 -5.22
C LEU A 130 -36.11 4.49 -4.48
N HIS A 131 -35.88 4.30 -3.19
CA HIS A 131 -36.74 3.45 -2.36
C HIS A 131 -38.17 3.98 -2.30
N ALA A 132 -38.35 5.28 -2.04
CA ALA A 132 -39.67 5.92 -2.03
C ALA A 132 -40.40 5.77 -3.37
N ALA A 133 -39.69 5.94 -4.50
CA ALA A 133 -40.24 5.74 -5.84
C ALA A 133 -40.64 4.28 -6.10
N ASN A 134 -39.83 3.31 -5.66
CA ASN A 134 -40.17 1.88 -5.75
C ASN A 134 -41.42 1.54 -4.93
N CYS A 135 -41.51 2.06 -3.69
CA CYS A 135 -42.70 1.87 -2.86
C CYS A 135 -43.95 2.49 -3.50
N ALA A 136 -43.84 3.69 -4.08
CA ALA A 136 -44.94 4.35 -4.76
C ALA A 136 -45.44 3.57 -5.99
N GLU A 137 -44.53 2.96 -6.77
CA GLU A 137 -44.90 2.11 -7.91
C GLU A 137 -45.70 0.88 -7.45
N VAL A 138 -45.20 0.18 -6.43
CA VAL A 138 -45.87 -1.00 -5.85
C VAL A 138 -47.23 -0.61 -5.26
N GLN A 139 -47.30 0.44 -4.46
CA GLN A 139 -48.54 0.93 -3.85
C GLN A 139 -49.58 1.32 -4.91
N TYR A 140 -49.15 1.94 -6.01
CA TYR A 140 -50.06 2.31 -7.08
C TYR A 140 -50.68 1.07 -7.75
N ARG A 141 -49.87 0.02 -7.99
CA ARG A 141 -50.37 -1.25 -8.50
C ARG A 141 -51.33 -1.93 -7.51
N GLU A 142 -50.97 -1.97 -6.24
CA GLU A 142 -51.83 -2.51 -5.19
C GLU A 142 -53.17 -1.76 -5.12
N ALA A 143 -53.17 -0.44 -5.28
CA ALA A 143 -54.39 0.37 -5.32
C ALA A 143 -55.30 0.02 -6.51
N ILE A 144 -54.72 -0.31 -7.68
CA ILE A 144 -55.48 -0.78 -8.86
C ILE A 144 -56.16 -2.13 -8.55
N GLU A 145 -55.43 -3.07 -7.94
CA GLU A 145 -56.00 -4.37 -7.51
C GLU A 145 -57.09 -4.20 -6.46
N GLN A 146 -56.87 -3.33 -5.46
CA GLN A 146 -57.87 -3.02 -4.42
C GLN A 146 -59.14 -2.38 -5.00
N ALA A 147 -59.02 -1.63 -6.10
CA ALA A 147 -60.17 -1.10 -6.84
C ALA A 147 -60.90 -2.16 -7.68
N GLY A 148 -60.41 -3.42 -7.70
CA GLY A 148 -61.01 -4.54 -8.41
C GLY A 148 -60.54 -4.70 -9.86
N TYR A 149 -59.51 -3.97 -10.28
CA TYR A 149 -58.92 -4.06 -11.62
C TYR A 149 -57.63 -4.87 -11.61
N SER A 150 -57.36 -5.65 -12.65
CA SER A 150 -56.11 -6.40 -12.76
C SER A 150 -54.95 -5.53 -13.25
N THR A 151 -53.82 -5.63 -12.57
CA THR A 151 -52.53 -5.03 -12.95
C THR A 151 -51.73 -5.88 -13.92
N GLY A 152 -52.27 -7.01 -14.41
CA GLY A 152 -51.60 -7.90 -15.36
C GLY A 152 -51.22 -7.25 -16.69
N HIS A 153 -51.81 -6.10 -17.01
CA HIS A 153 -51.49 -5.28 -18.20
C HIS A 153 -50.48 -4.16 -17.92
N LEU A 154 -50.11 -3.92 -16.67
CA LEU A 154 -49.02 -3.00 -16.32
C LEU A 154 -47.75 -3.81 -16.04
N PRO A 155 -46.60 -3.48 -16.65
CA PRO A 155 -45.33 -4.09 -16.27
C PRO A 155 -44.90 -3.62 -14.88
N ALA A 156 -44.34 -4.51 -14.06
CA ALA A 156 -43.72 -4.13 -12.80
C ALA A 156 -42.37 -3.46 -13.10
N MET A 157 -42.22 -2.20 -12.69
CA MET A 157 -41.07 -1.37 -13.06
C MET A 157 -40.23 -0.90 -11.86
N ALA A 158 -40.59 -1.31 -10.64
CA ALA A 158 -39.76 -1.07 -9.46
C ALA A 158 -38.33 -1.60 -9.69
N PHE A 159 -37.34 -0.79 -9.36
CA PHE A 159 -35.94 -1.15 -9.50
C PHE A 159 -35.52 -2.08 -8.34
N LEU A 160 -35.75 -3.37 -8.56
CA LEU A 160 -35.52 -4.44 -7.59
C LEU A 160 -34.54 -5.46 -8.20
N PRO A 161 -33.22 -5.25 -8.04
CA PRO A 161 -32.23 -6.24 -8.47
C PRO A 161 -32.59 -7.60 -7.87
N ARG A 162 -32.66 -8.64 -8.71
CA ARG A 162 -33.04 -10.02 -8.30
C ARG A 162 -34.41 -10.13 -7.61
N GLY A 163 -35.27 -9.13 -7.71
CA GLY A 163 -36.59 -9.10 -7.06
C GLY A 163 -36.56 -8.81 -5.56
N GLU A 164 -35.41 -8.39 -5.01
CA GLU A 164 -35.25 -8.06 -3.58
C GLU A 164 -35.26 -6.54 -3.36
N ASN A 165 -35.81 -6.10 -2.23
CA ASN A 165 -35.86 -4.69 -1.84
C ASN A 165 -34.53 -4.21 -1.23
N TYR A 166 -33.48 -4.18 -2.06
CA TYR A 166 -32.12 -3.82 -1.65
C TYR A 166 -31.95 -2.38 -1.16
N PHE A 167 -32.93 -1.50 -1.39
CA PHE A 167 -32.82 -0.06 -1.12
C PHE A 167 -33.62 0.38 0.10
N ASP A 168 -34.29 -0.54 0.79
CA ASP A 168 -34.93 -0.22 2.06
C ASP A 168 -33.88 0.11 3.11
N THR A 169 -33.75 1.41 3.39
CA THR A 169 -32.85 1.93 4.41
C THR A 169 -33.48 1.97 5.80
N SER A 170 -34.78 1.70 5.91
CA SER A 170 -35.56 1.77 7.15
C SER A 170 -35.67 0.43 7.87
N ASP A 171 -35.54 -0.68 7.15
CA ASP A 171 -35.53 -2.04 7.70
C ASP A 171 -34.19 -2.34 8.40
N PRO A 172 -34.15 -2.49 9.75
CA PRO A 172 -32.92 -2.82 10.48
C PRO A 172 -32.33 -4.19 10.10
N ASP A 173 -33.17 -5.11 9.63
CA ASP A 173 -32.82 -6.46 9.20
C ASP A 173 -32.68 -6.56 7.66
N GLY A 174 -32.88 -5.44 6.94
CA GLY A 174 -32.95 -5.31 5.48
C GLY A 174 -31.63 -5.52 4.73
N GLY A 175 -30.65 -6.15 5.37
CA GLY A 175 -29.37 -6.51 4.75
C GLY A 175 -28.46 -5.32 4.50
N TYR A 176 -28.17 -5.03 3.22
CA TYR A 176 -27.06 -4.15 2.83
C TYR A 176 -27.37 -2.65 3.00
N ALA A 177 -28.51 -2.16 2.49
CA ALA A 177 -28.87 -0.74 2.55
C ALA A 177 -28.83 -0.12 3.95
N PRO A 178 -29.43 -0.71 5.01
CA PRO A 178 -29.41 -0.11 6.35
C PRO A 178 -27.99 -0.09 6.94
N ALA A 179 -27.19 -1.14 6.71
CA ALA A 179 -25.81 -1.22 7.16
C ALA A 179 -24.93 -0.17 6.48
N TRP A 180 -25.06 -0.05 5.15
CA TRP A 180 -24.38 0.97 4.35
C TRP A 180 -24.79 2.39 4.76
N LEU A 181 -26.10 2.64 4.94
CA LEU A 181 -26.60 3.97 5.33
C LEU A 181 -26.00 4.41 6.68
N ARG A 182 -25.90 3.50 7.65
CA ARG A 182 -25.29 3.78 8.94
C ARG A 182 -23.83 4.21 8.80
N GLU A 183 -23.04 3.49 8.00
CA GLU A 183 -21.63 3.81 7.76
C GLU A 183 -21.48 5.13 6.99
N ALA A 184 -22.28 5.32 5.93
CA ALA A 184 -22.26 6.52 5.12
C ALA A 184 -22.67 7.76 5.93
N SER A 185 -23.71 7.65 6.77
CA SER A 185 -24.16 8.74 7.64
C SER A 185 -23.11 9.09 8.69
N ALA A 186 -22.54 8.08 9.36
CA ALA A 186 -21.46 8.28 10.31
C ALA A 186 -20.24 8.96 9.66
N TYR A 187 -19.92 8.60 8.42
CA TYR A 187 -18.87 9.27 7.65
C TYR A 187 -19.22 10.72 7.30
N VAL A 188 -20.46 11.00 6.83
CA VAL A 188 -20.90 12.35 6.49
C VAL A 188 -20.84 13.28 7.71
N ASP A 189 -21.26 12.80 8.87
CA ASP A 189 -21.27 13.56 10.12
C ASP A 189 -19.86 13.80 10.66
N SER A 190 -19.04 12.75 10.72
CA SER A 190 -17.71 12.81 11.34
C SER A 190 -16.63 13.35 10.40
N LYS A 191 -16.80 13.15 9.08
CA LYS A 191 -15.78 13.37 8.04
C LYS A 191 -14.44 12.71 8.39
N GLN A 192 -14.45 11.66 9.21
CA GLN A 192 -13.24 10.98 9.65
C GLN A 192 -12.69 10.09 8.55
N LEU A 193 -11.39 10.14 8.33
CA LEU A 193 -10.73 9.22 7.41
C LEU A 193 -10.35 7.94 8.17
N PRO A 194 -10.30 6.77 7.51
CA PRO A 194 -9.89 5.52 8.16
C PRO A 194 -8.54 5.59 8.85
N ILE A 195 -7.61 6.37 8.29
CA ILE A 195 -6.28 6.58 8.87
C ILE A 195 -6.33 7.40 10.18
N ASP A 196 -7.23 8.39 10.27
CA ASP A 196 -7.45 9.17 11.50
C ASP A 196 -7.95 8.25 12.63
N VAL A 197 -8.88 7.34 12.30
CA VAL A 197 -9.43 6.36 13.25
C VAL A 197 -8.36 5.35 13.70
N ALA A 198 -7.51 4.89 12.77
CA ALA A 198 -6.42 3.98 13.07
C ALA A 198 -5.36 4.62 13.98
N GLU A 199 -4.96 5.86 13.68
CA GLU A 199 -4.02 6.64 14.50
C GLU A 199 -4.57 6.90 15.90
N GLN A 200 -5.84 7.33 16.00
CA GLN A 200 -6.50 7.56 17.28
C GLN A 200 -6.59 6.27 18.11
N SER A 201 -6.91 5.13 17.47
CA SER A 201 -6.95 3.82 18.12
C SER A 201 -5.57 3.38 18.61
N ALA A 202 -4.52 3.61 17.81
CA ALA A 202 -3.14 3.31 18.19
C ALA A 202 -2.68 4.17 19.38
N HIS A 203 -3.01 5.46 19.40
CA HIS A 203 -2.73 6.35 20.54
C HIS A 203 -3.44 5.91 21.81
N ILE A 204 -4.71 5.50 21.72
CA ILE A 204 -5.47 4.99 22.86
C ILE A 204 -4.85 3.68 23.39
N ALA A 205 -4.46 2.77 22.50
CA ALA A 205 -3.79 1.53 22.87
C ALA A 205 -2.45 1.79 23.57
N ALA A 206 -1.62 2.68 23.03
CA ALA A 206 -0.33 3.07 23.60
C ALA A 206 -0.48 3.75 24.98
N ARG A 207 -1.53 4.56 25.17
CA ARG A 207 -1.83 5.15 26.48
C ARG A 207 -2.24 4.09 27.50
N ARG A 208 -3.08 3.13 27.10
CA ARG A 208 -3.50 2.01 27.97
C ARG A 208 -2.32 1.14 28.40
N THR A 209 -1.40 0.83 27.49
CA THR A 209 -0.20 0.06 27.84
C THR A 209 0.72 0.83 28.77
N ARG A 210 0.88 2.15 28.56
CA ARG A 210 1.65 3.01 29.48
C ARG A 210 1.02 3.05 30.88
N ASP A 211 -0.28 3.28 30.96
CA ASP A 211 -1.00 3.38 32.23
C ASP A 211 -0.99 2.03 32.99
N ALA A 212 -1.06 0.90 32.27
CA ALA A 212 -0.89 -0.43 32.85
C ALA A 212 0.54 -0.65 33.39
N ALA A 213 1.57 -0.22 32.67
CA ALA A 213 2.97 -0.31 33.11
C ALA A 213 3.25 0.55 34.35
N VAL A 214 2.70 1.78 34.40
CA VAL A 214 2.81 2.66 35.57
C VAL A 214 2.12 2.04 36.78
N LYS A 215 0.93 1.46 36.61
CA LYS A 215 0.20 0.80 37.68
C LYS A 215 0.96 -0.42 38.24
N ALA A 216 1.61 -1.20 37.37
CA ALA A 216 2.44 -2.34 37.78
C ALA A 216 3.66 -1.91 38.60
N LEU A 217 4.29 -0.78 38.25
CA LEU A 217 5.43 -0.22 38.99
C LEU A 217 5.05 0.38 40.35
N SER A 218 3.80 0.85 40.52
CA SER A 218 3.30 1.38 41.80
C SER A 218 2.78 0.33 42.78
N ALA A 219 2.69 -0.94 42.37
CA ALA A 219 2.13 -2.04 43.14
C ALA A 219 3.18 -3.04 43.67
N GLY A 220 4.47 -2.80 43.38
CA GLY A 220 5.62 -3.53 43.95
C GLY A 220 6.39 -2.66 44.91
#